data_AF-A0A358DJ67-F1
#
_entry.id   AF-A0A358DJ67-F1
#
_cell.length_a   1.000
_cell.length_b   1.000
_cell.length_c   1.000
_cell.angle_alpha   90.00
_cell.angle_beta   90.00
_cell.angle_gamma   90.00
#
_symmetry.space_group_name_H-M   'P 1'
#
loop_
_entity.id
_entity.type
_entity.pdbx_description
1 polymer ?
#
loop_
_entity_poly.entity_id
_entity_poly.type
_entity_poly.pdbx_seq_one_letter_code
_entity_poly.pdbx_strand_id
1 'polypeptide(L)'
;SRHNEGFTEPYDLPNHEAYCETCASVGMVYWNSRMHQLTGDSKYMDVLERSMYNGALAGVSLKGDLFFYVNPLASYGDHHRKEWYGTACCPSQISRFLPSIGNYIYGTSERAVWVNLYIGNKADVNTGKETMTLVQETSYPWDGNVTLTVESLKKSVRKEFRLRIPGWCKNYTVAVNGESITDPLIEKGYLVIDRKWKSGDKVTLALDMPAETVQADPRVKENSGKRAVQRGPIVYCAEETDNPSFDELTLSPPARFKETFNPTLLNGVTTIDAVSGDDTIRFIPYYAWDNREAGQMKVWMNYNE
;
A
#
# COMPACT_ATOMS: atom_id res chain seq x y z
N SER A 1 -20.29 10.37 -0.63
CA SER A 1 -20.82 11.69 -0.27
C SER A 1 -21.14 11.72 1.21
N ARG A 2 -20.96 12.88 1.86
CA ARG A 2 -21.31 13.09 3.27
C ARG A 2 -22.83 13.01 3.54
N HIS A 3 -23.67 13.15 2.52
CA HIS A 3 -25.14 13.15 2.69
C HIS A 3 -25.75 11.76 2.87
N ASN A 4 -25.12 10.71 2.32
CA ASN A 4 -25.68 9.37 2.28
C ASN A 4 -24.64 8.26 2.48
N GLU A 5 -23.40 8.61 2.81
CA GLU A 5 -22.27 7.68 2.92
C GLU A 5 -22.02 6.85 1.63
N GLY A 6 -22.57 7.30 0.48
CA GLY A 6 -22.63 6.53 -0.77
C GLY A 6 -21.76 7.10 -1.88
N PHE A 7 -21.62 6.32 -2.95
CA PHE A 7 -21.04 6.82 -4.21
C PHE A 7 -21.90 7.94 -4.81
N THR A 8 -21.27 8.81 -5.59
CA THR A 8 -21.91 9.92 -6.32
C THR A 8 -21.98 9.59 -7.80
N GLU A 9 -21.13 10.20 -8.62
CA GLU A 9 -21.09 10.03 -10.07
C GLU A 9 -19.66 9.76 -10.56
N PRO A 10 -19.47 9.24 -11.79
CA PRO A 10 -18.14 8.99 -12.32
C PRO A 10 -17.27 10.24 -12.27
N TYR A 11 -16.04 10.08 -11.76
CA TYR A 11 -15.02 11.13 -11.64
C TYR A 11 -15.29 12.25 -10.61
N ASP A 12 -16.36 12.15 -9.82
CA ASP A 12 -16.59 13.02 -8.67
C ASP A 12 -15.81 12.51 -7.44
N LEU A 13 -14.61 13.08 -7.23
CA LEU A 13 -13.68 12.69 -6.17
C LEU A 13 -13.15 13.92 -5.41
N PRO A 14 -14.02 14.62 -4.64
CA PRO A 14 -13.62 15.80 -3.87
C PRO A 14 -12.63 15.42 -2.76
N ASN A 15 -11.59 16.22 -2.52
CA ASN A 15 -10.55 15.87 -1.55
C ASN A 15 -10.96 16.14 -0.09
N HIS A 16 -11.38 17.37 0.20
CA HIS A 16 -11.79 17.79 1.54
C HIS A 16 -13.14 17.16 1.93
N GLU A 17 -14.08 17.12 0.99
CA GLU A 17 -15.43 16.58 1.23
C GLU A 17 -15.52 15.05 1.10
N ALA A 18 -14.40 14.38 0.76
CA ALA A 18 -14.31 12.93 0.69
C ALA A 18 -14.89 12.27 1.95
N TYR A 19 -15.75 11.27 1.74
CA TYR A 19 -16.30 10.48 2.84
C TYR A 19 -15.35 9.34 3.23
N CYS A 20 -14.95 8.53 2.24
CA CYS A 20 -13.90 7.51 2.36
C CYS A 20 -13.90 6.79 3.71
N GLU A 21 -15.05 6.21 4.08
CA GLU A 21 -15.22 5.59 5.39
C GLU A 21 -14.16 4.50 5.63
N THR A 22 -13.66 4.38 6.86
CA THR A 22 -12.75 3.28 7.23
C THR A 22 -13.40 1.91 6.93
N CYS A 23 -14.69 1.72 7.22
CA CYS A 23 -15.40 0.48 6.89
C CYS A 23 -15.44 0.22 5.38
N ALA A 24 -15.65 1.25 4.56
CA ALA A 24 -15.65 1.12 3.11
C ALA A 24 -14.26 0.72 2.58
N SER A 25 -13.18 1.28 3.12
CA SER A 25 -11.80 0.90 2.78
C SER A 25 -11.50 -0.57 3.12
N VAL A 26 -11.96 -1.05 4.28
CA VAL A 26 -11.86 -2.46 4.63
C VAL A 26 -12.77 -3.34 3.75
N GLY A 27 -13.96 -2.85 3.38
CA GLY A 27 -14.84 -3.49 2.42
C GLY A 27 -14.18 -3.70 1.06
N MET A 28 -13.39 -2.73 0.59
CA MET A 28 -12.59 -2.84 -0.63
C MET A 28 -11.52 -3.94 -0.53
N VAL A 29 -10.90 -4.13 0.65
CA VAL A 29 -9.99 -5.26 0.88
C VAL A 29 -10.73 -6.60 0.72
N TYR A 30 -11.91 -6.73 1.33
CA TYR A 30 -12.70 -7.97 1.24
C TYR A 30 -13.17 -8.27 -0.19
N TRP A 31 -13.70 -7.26 -0.88
CA TRP A 31 -14.15 -7.40 -2.27
C TRP A 31 -13.01 -7.88 -3.16
N ASN A 32 -11.88 -7.18 -3.11
CA ASN A 32 -10.76 -7.46 -4.00
C ASN A 32 -10.09 -8.81 -3.69
N SER A 33 -10.09 -9.23 -2.42
CA SER A 33 -9.65 -10.58 -2.08
C SER A 33 -10.51 -11.65 -2.77
N ARG A 34 -11.84 -11.48 -2.80
CA ARG A 34 -12.76 -12.43 -3.47
C ARG A 34 -12.63 -12.37 -4.99
N MET A 35 -12.48 -11.18 -5.57
CA MET A 35 -12.25 -11.05 -7.01
C MET A 35 -10.92 -11.68 -7.43
N HIS A 36 -9.86 -11.53 -6.64
CA HIS A 36 -8.61 -12.23 -6.86
C HIS A 36 -8.80 -13.75 -6.79
N GLN A 37 -9.49 -14.28 -5.76
CA GLN A 37 -9.76 -15.73 -5.65
C GLN A 37 -10.54 -16.29 -6.86
N LEU A 38 -11.46 -15.50 -7.42
CA LEU A 38 -12.25 -15.90 -8.59
C LEU A 38 -11.44 -15.90 -9.89
N THR A 39 -10.52 -14.96 -10.05
CA THR A 39 -9.93 -14.64 -11.36
C THR A 39 -8.43 -14.95 -11.47
N GLY A 40 -7.72 -14.97 -10.34
CA GLY A 40 -6.27 -15.01 -10.25
C GLY A 40 -5.56 -13.78 -10.83
N ASP A 41 -6.24 -12.64 -10.96
CA ASP A 41 -5.70 -11.40 -11.56
C ASP A 41 -5.15 -10.47 -10.47
N SER A 42 -3.88 -10.06 -10.61
CA SER A 42 -3.16 -9.31 -9.58
C SER A 42 -3.68 -7.89 -9.38
N LYS A 43 -4.37 -7.31 -10.37
CA LYS A 43 -4.92 -5.95 -10.27
C LYS A 43 -5.87 -5.78 -9.08
N TYR A 44 -6.56 -6.85 -8.68
CA TYR A 44 -7.40 -6.83 -7.49
C TYR A 44 -6.53 -6.75 -6.23
N MET A 45 -5.41 -7.47 -6.19
CA MET A 45 -4.45 -7.35 -5.09
C MET A 45 -3.78 -5.98 -5.03
N ASP A 46 -3.62 -5.27 -6.16
CA ASP A 46 -3.13 -3.88 -6.17
C ASP A 46 -4.12 -2.93 -5.49
N VAL A 47 -5.42 -3.09 -5.76
CA VAL A 47 -6.47 -2.29 -5.08
C VAL A 47 -6.56 -2.66 -3.61
N LEU A 48 -6.43 -3.95 -3.27
CA LEU A 48 -6.39 -4.42 -1.89
C LEU A 48 -5.22 -3.79 -1.13
N GLU A 49 -4.01 -3.86 -1.71
CA GLU A 49 -2.80 -3.29 -1.12
C GLU A 49 -2.94 -1.78 -0.91
N ARG A 50 -3.43 -1.05 -1.93
CA ARG A 50 -3.70 0.39 -1.82
C ARG A 50 -4.70 0.72 -0.73
N SER A 51 -5.80 -0.03 -0.64
CA SER A 51 -6.85 0.18 0.36
C SER A 51 -6.34 -0.11 1.77
N MET A 52 -5.58 -1.20 1.92
CA MET A 52 -5.02 -1.63 3.19
C MET A 52 -3.98 -0.63 3.72
N TYR A 53 -2.93 -0.34 2.96
CA TYR A 53 -1.82 0.50 3.43
C TYR A 53 -2.15 1.99 3.54
N ASN A 54 -3.25 2.44 2.93
CA ASN A 54 -3.64 3.86 2.94
C ASN A 54 -4.97 4.06 3.66
N GLY A 55 -6.10 3.92 2.98
CA GLY A 55 -7.42 4.30 3.53
C GLY A 55 -7.85 3.53 4.77
N ALA A 56 -7.52 2.24 4.88
CA ALA A 56 -7.83 1.45 6.08
C ALA A 56 -6.91 1.79 7.26
N LEU A 57 -5.59 1.85 7.05
CA LEU A 57 -4.64 2.19 8.11
C LEU A 57 -4.78 3.64 8.60
N ALA A 58 -5.15 4.59 7.72
CA ALA A 58 -5.46 5.96 8.14
C ALA A 58 -6.55 6.00 9.20
N GLY A 59 -7.48 5.03 9.17
CA GLY A 59 -8.62 4.91 10.07
C GLY A 59 -8.31 4.72 11.56
N VAL A 60 -7.06 4.44 11.94
CA VAL A 60 -6.65 4.17 13.32
C VAL A 60 -5.32 4.87 13.65
N SER A 61 -5.19 5.44 14.86
CA SER A 61 -3.95 6.07 15.30
C SER A 61 -2.82 5.03 15.39
N LEU A 62 -1.58 5.50 15.32
CA LEU A 62 -0.40 4.64 15.45
C LEU A 62 -0.30 3.97 16.83
N LYS A 63 -0.92 4.59 17.84
CA LYS A 63 -1.05 4.03 19.19
C LYS A 63 -2.22 3.04 19.32
N GLY A 64 -3.15 3.04 18.37
CA GLY A 64 -4.28 2.10 18.31
C GLY A 64 -5.48 2.49 19.20
N ASP A 65 -5.56 3.74 19.65
CA ASP A 65 -6.53 4.22 20.64
C ASP A 65 -7.49 5.31 20.13
N LEU A 66 -7.25 5.87 18.94
CA LEU A 66 -8.13 6.84 18.29
C LEU A 66 -8.45 6.40 16.86
N PHE A 67 -9.63 6.76 16.37
CA PHE A 67 -10.15 6.29 15.09
C PHE A 67 -10.75 7.41 14.24
N PHE A 68 -10.59 7.31 12.93
CA PHE A 68 -11.41 8.05 11.97
C PHE A 68 -12.62 7.22 11.56
N TYR A 69 -13.76 7.90 11.47
CA TYR A 69 -14.89 7.42 10.69
C TYR A 69 -14.67 7.74 9.21
N VAL A 70 -14.41 9.03 8.92
CA VAL A 70 -14.21 9.61 7.59
C VAL A 70 -12.72 9.87 7.37
N ASN A 71 -12.19 9.51 6.19
CA ASN A 71 -10.77 9.68 5.85
C ASN A 71 -10.61 10.65 4.66
N PRO A 72 -10.57 11.98 4.90
CA PRO A 72 -10.46 12.96 3.81
C PRO A 72 -9.05 12.97 3.19
N LEU A 73 -8.92 13.53 1.99
CA LEU A 73 -7.64 13.74 1.30
C LEU A 73 -7.12 15.17 1.45
N ALA A 74 -7.87 16.03 2.15
CA ALA A 74 -7.46 17.35 2.60
C ALA A 74 -8.16 17.71 3.92
N SER A 75 -7.50 18.47 4.79
CA SER A 75 -8.03 18.94 6.08
C SER A 75 -7.58 20.39 6.33
N TYR A 76 -8.44 21.19 6.95
CA TYR A 76 -8.12 22.56 7.41
C TYR A 76 -7.69 22.61 8.88
N GLY A 77 -7.40 21.45 9.48
CA GLY A 77 -7.02 21.33 10.90
C GLY A 77 -8.20 21.14 11.85
N ASP A 78 -9.39 20.82 11.34
CA ASP A 78 -10.62 20.63 12.11
C ASP A 78 -11.10 19.17 12.16
N HIS A 79 -10.38 18.25 11.50
CA HIS A 79 -10.74 16.83 11.41
C HIS A 79 -9.71 15.96 12.13
N HIS A 80 -10.11 15.39 13.28
CA HIS A 80 -9.25 14.58 14.15
C HIS A 80 -9.86 13.23 14.49
N ARG A 81 -9.01 12.22 14.68
CA ARG A 81 -9.42 10.92 15.21
C ARG A 81 -10.03 11.07 16.60
N LYS A 82 -10.94 10.16 16.94
CA LYS A 82 -11.64 10.14 18.23
C LYS A 82 -11.56 8.77 18.87
N GLU A 83 -11.63 8.70 20.18
CA GLU A 83 -11.62 7.43 20.92
C GLU A 83 -12.77 6.52 20.49
N TRP A 84 -13.96 7.10 20.27
CA TRP A 84 -15.17 6.36 19.91
C TRP A 84 -16.20 7.25 19.23
N TYR A 85 -17.23 6.61 18.65
CA TYR A 85 -18.37 7.27 18.00
C TYR A 85 -19.67 6.67 18.53
N GLY A 86 -20.78 7.41 18.45
CA GLY A 86 -22.11 6.85 18.73
C GLY A 86 -22.41 5.65 17.81
N THR A 87 -22.12 5.80 16.52
CA THR A 87 -22.09 4.71 15.53
C THR A 87 -20.65 4.21 15.37
N ALA A 88 -20.25 3.21 16.16
CA ALA A 88 -18.87 2.72 16.22
C ALA A 88 -18.56 1.55 15.27
N CYS A 89 -19.08 1.59 14.04
CA CYS A 89 -18.72 0.63 13.00
C CYS A 89 -17.21 0.65 12.71
N CYS A 90 -16.62 1.83 12.53
CA CYS A 90 -15.22 1.98 12.14
C CYS A 90 -14.22 1.41 13.16
N PRO A 91 -14.28 1.77 14.46
CA PRO A 91 -13.39 1.16 15.47
C PRO A 91 -13.52 -0.36 15.53
N SER A 92 -14.75 -0.90 15.61
CA SER A 92 -14.96 -2.35 15.69
C SER A 92 -14.54 -3.08 14.40
N GLN A 93 -14.72 -2.45 13.24
CA GLN A 93 -14.32 -2.99 11.94
C GLN A 93 -12.80 -3.05 11.78
N ILE A 94 -12.06 -2.01 12.20
CA ILE A 94 -10.59 -2.02 12.09
C ILE A 94 -9.98 -3.02 13.08
N SER A 95 -10.55 -3.14 14.30
CA SER A 95 -10.10 -4.10 15.32
C SER A 95 -10.18 -5.56 14.84
N ARG A 96 -11.20 -5.94 14.06
CA ARG A 96 -11.27 -7.28 13.47
C ARG A 96 -10.42 -7.44 12.20
N PHE A 97 -10.15 -6.34 11.51
CA PHE A 97 -9.42 -6.36 10.24
C PHE A 97 -7.92 -6.59 10.43
N LEU A 98 -7.26 -5.78 11.26
CA LEU A 98 -5.80 -5.85 11.48
C LEU A 98 -5.28 -7.26 11.83
N PRO A 99 -5.87 -8.01 12.79
CA PRO A 99 -5.39 -9.36 13.09
C PRO A 99 -5.65 -10.37 11.96
N SER A 100 -6.49 -10.03 10.98
CA SER A 100 -6.82 -10.91 9.85
C SER A 100 -5.88 -10.77 8.64
N ILE A 101 -4.95 -9.80 8.65
CA ILE A 101 -4.13 -9.44 7.47
C ILE A 101 -3.34 -10.64 6.92
N GLY A 102 -2.89 -11.55 7.79
CA GLY A 102 -2.17 -12.76 7.39
C GLY A 102 -2.91 -13.62 6.36
N ASN A 103 -4.25 -13.57 6.33
CA ASN A 103 -5.08 -14.35 5.42
C ASN A 103 -5.02 -13.86 3.96
N TYR A 104 -4.48 -12.67 3.70
CA TYR A 104 -4.39 -12.10 2.35
C TYR A 104 -3.01 -12.29 1.71
N ILE A 105 -2.03 -12.81 2.46
CA ILE A 105 -0.63 -12.88 2.00
C ILE A 105 -0.45 -13.93 0.91
N TYR A 106 -1.07 -15.10 1.08
CA TYR A 106 -0.92 -16.22 0.14
C TYR A 106 -2.26 -16.67 -0.42
N GLY A 107 -2.25 -17.16 -1.66
CA GLY A 107 -3.30 -17.99 -2.24
C GLY A 107 -2.74 -19.36 -2.62
N THR A 108 -3.57 -20.40 -2.61
CA THR A 108 -3.13 -21.76 -2.97
C THR A 108 -4.12 -22.48 -3.85
N SER A 109 -3.59 -23.37 -4.69
CA SER A 109 -4.36 -24.36 -5.46
C SER A 109 -3.54 -25.64 -5.62
N GLU A 110 -4.10 -26.66 -6.27
CA GLU A 110 -3.37 -27.86 -6.67
C GLU A 110 -2.20 -27.58 -7.63
N ARG A 111 -2.19 -26.44 -8.33
CA ARG A 111 -1.13 -26.10 -9.30
C ARG A 111 -0.13 -25.06 -8.78
N ALA A 112 -0.61 -24.05 -8.04
CA ALA A 112 0.17 -22.86 -7.74
C ALA A 112 0.05 -22.39 -6.29
N VAL A 113 1.08 -21.66 -5.86
CA VAL A 113 1.07 -20.79 -4.68
C VAL A 113 1.21 -19.36 -5.17
N TRP A 114 0.23 -18.51 -4.85
CA TRP A 114 0.29 -17.08 -5.11
C TRP A 114 0.88 -16.38 -3.90
N VAL A 115 1.85 -15.50 -4.14
CA VAL A 115 2.41 -14.56 -3.16
C VAL A 115 1.82 -13.20 -3.48
N ASN A 116 0.78 -12.84 -2.74
CA ASN A 116 -0.07 -11.68 -3.01
C ASN A 116 0.43 -10.42 -2.29
N LEU A 117 0.87 -10.54 -1.04
CA LEU A 117 1.40 -9.42 -0.26
C LEU A 117 2.84 -9.71 0.17
N TYR A 118 3.64 -8.66 0.20
CA TYR A 118 5.02 -8.70 0.66
C TYR A 118 5.06 -8.20 2.10
N ILE A 119 4.97 -9.14 3.04
CA ILE A 119 4.98 -8.89 4.48
C ILE A 119 5.88 -9.95 5.10
N GLY A 120 6.86 -9.51 5.90
CA GLY A 120 7.76 -10.42 6.61
C GLY A 120 6.97 -11.42 7.45
N ASN A 121 7.11 -12.72 7.14
CA ASN A 121 6.32 -13.76 7.78
C ASN A 121 6.96 -15.14 7.70
N LYS A 122 6.36 -16.07 8.46
CA LYS A 122 6.56 -17.52 8.32
C LYS A 122 5.18 -18.17 8.24
N ALA A 123 4.95 -18.98 7.21
CA ALA A 123 3.65 -19.59 6.96
C ALA A 123 3.77 -21.03 6.48
N ASP A 124 2.89 -21.89 6.97
CA ASP A 124 2.70 -23.23 6.46
C ASP A 124 1.65 -23.21 5.34
N VAL A 125 2.07 -23.60 4.14
CA VAL A 125 1.27 -23.58 2.93
C VAL A 125 1.01 -25.00 2.47
N ASN A 126 -0.26 -25.37 2.37
CA ASN A 126 -0.64 -26.69 1.86
C ASN A 126 -0.48 -26.73 0.34
N THR A 127 0.40 -27.60 -0.15
CA THR A 127 0.64 -27.80 -1.59
C THR A 127 -0.32 -28.80 -2.24
N GLY A 128 -1.28 -29.36 -1.48
CA GLY A 128 -2.15 -30.47 -1.88
C GLY A 128 -1.48 -31.85 -1.74
N LYS A 129 -0.15 -31.91 -1.61
CA LYS A 129 0.63 -33.15 -1.43
C LYS A 129 1.43 -33.18 -0.14
N GLU A 130 1.98 -32.03 0.23
CA GLU A 130 2.83 -31.83 1.41
C GLU A 130 2.54 -30.45 2.01
N THR A 131 2.88 -30.26 3.28
CA THR A 131 2.98 -28.92 3.88
C THR A 131 4.35 -28.33 3.55
N MET A 132 4.36 -27.13 2.98
CA MET A 132 5.56 -26.36 2.66
C MET A 132 5.63 -25.16 3.58
N THR A 133 6.69 -25.03 4.37
CA THR A 133 6.92 -23.85 5.21
C THR A 133 7.66 -22.80 4.38
N LEU A 134 7.01 -21.66 4.17
CA LEU A 134 7.56 -20.49 3.49
C LEU A 134 7.94 -19.41 4.50
N VAL A 135 9.08 -18.77 4.27
CA VAL A 135 9.54 -17.61 5.04
C VAL A 135 9.74 -16.45 4.08
N GLN A 136 9.09 -15.32 4.35
CA GLN A 136 9.34 -14.04 3.69
C GLN A 136 10.18 -13.13 4.60
N GLU A 137 11.29 -12.63 4.08
CA GLU A 137 12.14 -11.64 4.73
C GLU A 137 12.17 -10.39 3.84
N THR A 138 11.70 -9.26 4.37
CA THR A 138 11.61 -7.99 3.64
C THR A 138 11.39 -6.83 4.62
N SER A 139 11.83 -5.64 4.21
CA SER A 139 11.49 -4.37 4.86
C SER A 139 10.35 -3.63 4.15
N TYR A 140 9.62 -4.30 3.25
CA TYR A 140 8.40 -3.79 2.63
C TYR A 140 7.43 -3.28 3.73
N PRO A 141 6.83 -2.07 3.58
CA PRO A 141 6.73 -1.25 2.37
C PRO A 141 7.86 -0.21 2.19
N TRP A 142 8.92 -0.24 3.01
CA TRP A 142 9.99 0.77 2.95
C TRP A 142 11.09 0.42 1.96
N ASP A 143 11.26 -0.86 1.66
CA ASP A 143 12.23 -1.36 0.67
C ASP A 143 11.60 -2.45 -0.18
N GLY A 144 11.99 -2.50 -1.45
CA GLY A 144 11.42 -3.40 -2.43
C GLY A 144 12.10 -4.77 -2.52
N ASN A 145 13.12 -5.04 -1.70
CA ASN A 145 13.77 -6.34 -1.67
C ASN A 145 12.96 -7.34 -0.85
N VAL A 146 12.63 -8.46 -1.47
CA VAL A 146 11.89 -9.57 -0.88
C VAL A 146 12.68 -10.85 -1.08
N THR A 147 12.92 -11.56 0.01
CA THR A 147 13.44 -12.92 -0.03
C THR A 147 12.35 -13.89 0.40
N LEU A 148 11.99 -14.83 -0.46
CA LEU A 148 11.09 -15.93 -0.17
C LEU A 148 11.89 -17.23 -0.11
N THR A 149 11.92 -17.88 1.05
CA THR A 149 12.66 -19.13 1.28
C THR A 149 11.68 -20.27 1.51
N VAL A 150 11.90 -21.40 0.83
CA VAL A 150 11.29 -22.69 1.18
C VAL A 150 12.08 -23.26 2.35
N GLU A 151 11.69 -22.92 3.57
CA GLU A 151 12.43 -23.30 4.79
C GLU A 151 12.36 -24.82 5.01
N SER A 152 11.17 -25.39 4.91
CA SER A 152 10.94 -26.82 5.17
C SER A 152 9.96 -27.43 4.17
N LEU A 153 10.37 -28.55 3.57
CA LEU A 153 9.57 -29.38 2.69
C LEU A 153 10.08 -30.83 2.72
N LYS A 154 9.26 -31.77 3.20
CA LYS A 154 9.67 -33.19 3.39
C LYS A 154 10.09 -33.88 2.09
N LYS A 155 9.34 -33.65 1.01
CA LYS A 155 9.62 -34.21 -0.32
C LYS A 155 9.49 -33.11 -1.34
N SER A 156 10.39 -33.08 -2.31
CA SER A 156 10.35 -32.07 -3.35
C SER A 156 9.04 -32.14 -4.16
N VAL A 157 8.36 -31.01 -4.31
CA VAL A 157 7.07 -30.89 -5.01
C VAL A 157 7.21 -29.92 -6.19
N ARG A 158 6.64 -30.28 -7.34
CA ARG A 158 6.49 -29.34 -8.47
C ARG A 158 5.30 -28.42 -8.23
N LYS A 159 5.56 -27.11 -8.26
CA LYS A 159 4.55 -26.04 -8.10
C LYS A 159 4.97 -24.82 -8.88
N GLU A 160 3.96 -24.08 -9.33
CA GLU A 160 4.13 -22.68 -9.71
C GLU A 160 4.19 -21.82 -8.45
N PHE A 161 5.25 -21.03 -8.31
CA PHE A 161 5.19 -19.83 -7.48
C PHE A 161 4.78 -18.67 -8.37
N ARG A 162 3.70 -17.99 -8.00
CA ARG A 162 3.15 -16.82 -8.68
C ARG A 162 3.39 -15.60 -7.80
N LEU A 163 4.42 -14.83 -8.08
CA LEU A 163 4.79 -13.64 -7.32
C LEU A 163 4.14 -12.41 -7.97
N ARG A 164 3.33 -11.65 -7.23
CA ARG A 164 2.67 -10.46 -7.79
C ARG A 164 3.70 -9.43 -8.21
N ILE A 165 3.66 -8.97 -9.46
CA ILE A 165 4.35 -7.73 -9.83
C ILE A 165 3.35 -6.59 -9.58
N PRO A 166 3.57 -5.71 -8.57
CA PRO A 166 2.60 -4.68 -8.25
C PRO A 166 2.45 -3.70 -9.41
N GLY A 167 1.23 -3.25 -9.72
CA GLY A 167 0.98 -2.34 -10.83
C GLY A 167 1.67 -0.98 -10.75
N TRP A 168 2.18 -0.59 -9.57
CA TRP A 168 3.00 0.61 -9.39
C TRP A 168 4.47 0.41 -9.76
N CYS A 169 4.95 -0.83 -9.85
CA CYS A 169 6.35 -1.16 -10.08
C CYS A 169 6.66 -1.26 -11.57
N LYS A 170 7.56 -0.40 -12.07
CA LYS A 170 7.94 -0.36 -13.50
C LYS A 170 9.10 -1.30 -13.83
N ASN A 171 10.03 -1.45 -12.90
CA ASN A 171 11.25 -2.24 -13.07
C ASN A 171 11.44 -3.16 -11.86
N TYR A 172 11.85 -4.40 -12.13
CA TYR A 172 12.15 -5.36 -11.09
C TYR A 172 13.18 -6.37 -11.57
N THR A 173 13.83 -7.04 -10.63
CA THR A 173 14.70 -8.18 -10.91
C THR A 173 14.29 -9.37 -10.06
N VAL A 174 14.49 -10.58 -10.59
CA VAL A 174 14.17 -11.82 -9.89
C VAL A 174 15.30 -12.83 -10.09
N ALA A 175 15.62 -13.57 -9.03
CA ALA A 175 16.54 -14.69 -9.10
C ALA A 175 16.04 -15.87 -8.27
N VAL A 176 16.42 -17.08 -8.66
CA VAL A 176 16.18 -18.29 -7.88
C VAL A 176 17.52 -18.95 -7.59
N ASN A 177 17.82 -19.16 -6.31
CA ASN A 177 19.11 -19.69 -5.85
C ASN A 177 20.33 -18.91 -6.39
N GLY A 178 20.17 -17.59 -6.56
CA GLY A 178 21.22 -16.70 -7.09
C GLY A 178 21.28 -16.59 -8.61
N GLU A 179 20.55 -17.43 -9.35
CA GLU A 179 20.49 -17.36 -10.82
C GLU A 179 19.38 -16.42 -11.26
N SER A 180 19.74 -15.35 -11.99
CA SER A 180 18.79 -14.35 -12.47
C SER A 180 17.87 -14.91 -13.55
N ILE A 181 16.58 -14.56 -13.49
CA ILE A 181 15.60 -14.85 -14.55
C ILE A 181 15.46 -13.59 -15.41
N THR A 182 15.91 -13.65 -16.66
CA THR A 182 15.98 -12.49 -17.56
C THR A 182 14.72 -12.27 -18.42
N ASP A 183 13.89 -13.29 -18.60
CA ASP A 183 12.63 -13.21 -19.36
C ASP A 183 11.52 -13.94 -18.60
N PRO A 184 11.00 -13.34 -17.50
CA PRO A 184 10.00 -14.00 -16.67
C PRO A 184 8.65 -14.07 -17.37
N LEU A 185 8.00 -15.24 -17.34
CA LEU A 185 6.61 -15.38 -17.76
C LEU A 185 5.71 -14.57 -16.81
N ILE A 186 4.99 -13.59 -17.35
CA ILE A 186 3.97 -12.83 -16.62
C ILE A 186 2.57 -13.27 -17.06
N GLU A 187 1.77 -13.74 -16.11
CA GLU A 187 0.36 -14.07 -16.32
C GLU A 187 -0.50 -13.28 -15.34
N LYS A 188 -1.40 -12.44 -15.87
CA LYS A 188 -2.34 -11.62 -15.08
C LYS A 188 -1.64 -10.85 -13.94
N GLY A 189 -0.48 -10.28 -14.26
CA GLY A 189 0.35 -9.50 -13.33
C GLY A 189 1.07 -10.31 -12.26
N TYR A 190 1.19 -11.63 -12.43
CA TYR A 190 2.06 -12.48 -11.63
C TYR A 190 3.24 -12.99 -12.44
N LEU A 191 4.44 -12.89 -11.86
CA LEU A 191 5.62 -13.60 -12.31
C LEU A 191 5.50 -15.08 -11.94
N VAL A 192 5.58 -15.96 -12.94
CA VAL A 192 5.34 -17.40 -12.80
C VAL A 192 6.66 -18.16 -12.83
N ILE A 193 6.98 -18.88 -11.74
CA ILE A 193 8.12 -19.79 -11.63
C ILE A 193 7.59 -21.21 -11.44
N ASP A 194 7.51 -21.99 -12.52
CA ASP A 194 7.17 -23.43 -12.46
C ASP A 194 8.43 -24.27 -12.30
N ARG A 195 8.63 -24.84 -11.11
CA ARG A 195 9.74 -25.77 -10.87
C ARG A 195 9.44 -26.77 -9.77
N LYS A 196 10.36 -27.72 -9.61
CA LYS A 196 10.39 -28.63 -8.47
C LYS A 196 11.12 -27.97 -7.31
N TRP A 197 10.39 -27.64 -6.26
CA TRP A 197 10.88 -26.97 -5.06
C TRP A 197 11.39 -27.98 -4.03
N LYS A 198 12.42 -27.61 -3.28
CA LYS A 198 12.97 -28.36 -2.13
C LYS A 198 13.33 -27.41 -1.00
N SER A 199 13.50 -27.94 0.21
CA SER A 199 14.02 -27.17 1.34
C SER A 199 15.32 -26.45 0.98
N GLY A 200 15.45 -25.20 1.37
CA GLY A 200 16.58 -24.32 1.09
C GLY A 200 16.51 -23.58 -0.25
N ASP A 201 15.55 -23.88 -1.13
CA ASP A 201 15.35 -23.06 -2.33
C ASP A 201 14.91 -21.64 -1.93
N LYS A 202 15.50 -20.65 -2.59
CA LYS A 202 15.29 -19.22 -2.32
C LYS A 202 14.93 -18.47 -3.60
N VAL A 203 13.90 -17.64 -3.53
CA VAL A 203 13.56 -16.63 -4.55
C VAL A 203 13.90 -15.26 -3.98
N THR A 204 14.64 -14.46 -4.73
CA THR A 204 14.87 -13.04 -4.42
C THR A 204 14.18 -12.20 -5.48
N LEU A 205 13.39 -11.23 -5.05
CA LEU A 205 12.70 -10.26 -5.89
C LEU A 205 13.10 -8.87 -5.41
N ALA A 206 13.61 -8.03 -6.30
CA ALA A 206 13.85 -6.62 -6.02
C ALA A 206 12.90 -5.80 -6.89
N LEU A 207 12.02 -5.04 -6.24
CA LEU A 207 11.06 -4.14 -6.87
C LEU A 207 11.59 -2.70 -6.76
N ASP A 208 11.77 -2.01 -7.89
CA ASP A 208 12.18 -0.61 -7.84
C ASP A 208 11.03 0.24 -7.27
N MET A 209 11.31 0.98 -6.20
CA MET A 209 10.34 1.82 -5.47
C MET A 209 10.74 3.30 -5.46
N PRO A 210 10.90 3.97 -6.62
CA PRO A 210 11.13 5.40 -6.63
C PRO A 210 9.90 6.15 -6.11
N ALA A 211 10.12 7.28 -5.44
CA ALA A 211 9.09 8.29 -5.26
C ALA A 211 8.72 8.91 -6.61
N GLU A 212 7.42 8.98 -6.89
CA GLU A 212 6.88 9.51 -8.14
C GLU A 212 5.70 10.43 -7.89
N THR A 213 5.42 11.29 -8.87
CA THR A 213 4.15 12.02 -8.91
C THR A 213 3.08 11.19 -9.60
N VAL A 214 1.86 11.26 -9.09
CA VAL A 214 0.67 10.61 -9.65
C VAL A 214 -0.29 11.70 -10.14
N GLN A 215 -0.75 11.56 -11.38
CA GLN A 215 -1.77 12.41 -11.97
C GLN A 215 -3.12 11.67 -11.97
N ALA A 216 -4.19 12.38 -11.63
CA ALA A 216 -5.54 11.87 -11.78
C ALA A 216 -5.95 11.83 -13.27
N ASP A 217 -6.96 11.03 -13.59
CA ASP A 217 -7.62 11.14 -14.90
C ASP A 217 -8.12 12.59 -15.10
N PRO A 218 -7.95 13.21 -16.28
CA PRO A 218 -8.38 14.61 -16.52
C PRO A 218 -9.86 14.88 -16.26
N ARG A 219 -10.71 13.85 -16.24
CA ARG A 219 -12.13 13.97 -15.91
C ARG A 219 -12.37 14.23 -14.42
N VAL A 220 -11.40 13.93 -13.55
CA VAL A 220 -11.44 14.24 -12.12
C VAL A 220 -11.12 15.72 -11.91
N LYS A 221 -12.13 16.57 -12.07
CA LYS A 221 -11.98 18.04 -12.07
C LYS A 221 -11.33 18.59 -10.80
N GLU A 222 -11.64 18.00 -9.65
CA GLU A 222 -11.06 18.37 -8.35
C GLU A 222 -9.51 18.36 -8.35
N ASN A 223 -8.91 17.49 -9.15
CA ASN A 223 -7.46 17.27 -9.21
C ASN A 223 -6.81 17.84 -10.48
N SER A 224 -7.53 18.68 -11.22
CA SER A 224 -6.94 19.44 -12.32
C SER A 224 -5.82 20.34 -11.82
N GLY A 225 -4.65 20.30 -12.47
CA GLY A 225 -3.47 21.06 -12.04
C GLY A 225 -2.86 20.58 -10.71
N LYS A 226 -3.21 19.38 -10.24
CA LYS A 226 -2.65 18.79 -9.01
C LYS A 226 -1.87 17.50 -9.29
N ARG A 227 -0.98 17.15 -8.37
CA ARG A 227 -0.28 15.85 -8.32
C ARG A 227 -0.25 15.32 -6.88
N ALA A 228 -0.37 14.01 -6.74
CA ALA A 228 -0.08 13.33 -5.48
C ALA A 228 1.34 12.75 -5.52
N VAL A 229 1.94 12.50 -4.36
CA VAL A 229 3.23 11.79 -4.25
C VAL A 229 2.98 10.36 -3.79
N GLN A 230 3.62 9.39 -4.44
CA GLN A 230 3.53 7.97 -4.07
C GLN A 230 4.92 7.33 -4.12
N ARG A 231 5.19 6.41 -3.22
CA ARG A 231 6.37 5.53 -3.27
C ARG A 231 5.97 4.11 -2.91
N GLY A 232 6.23 3.18 -3.82
CA GLY A 232 5.74 1.81 -3.67
C GLY A 232 4.21 1.78 -3.47
N PRO A 233 3.69 1.05 -2.47
CA PRO A 233 2.25 1.01 -2.18
C PRO A 233 1.72 2.19 -1.36
N ILE A 234 2.60 3.08 -0.88
CA ILE A 234 2.27 4.14 0.07
C ILE A 234 2.02 5.46 -0.67
N VAL A 235 0.83 6.02 -0.47
CA VAL A 235 0.49 7.39 -0.85
C VAL A 235 0.96 8.32 0.26
N TYR A 236 1.45 9.49 -0.12
CA TYR A 236 2.01 10.48 0.78
C TYR A 236 1.13 11.72 0.88
N CYS A 237 1.29 12.47 1.98
CA CYS A 237 0.63 13.75 2.21
C CYS A 237 1.59 14.74 2.86
N ALA A 238 1.32 16.04 2.70
CA ALA A 238 1.98 17.10 3.46
C ALA A 238 1.10 17.47 4.66
N GLU A 239 1.71 17.64 5.83
CA GLU A 239 1.09 18.22 7.03
C GLU A 239 1.74 19.57 7.36
N GLU A 240 0.96 20.50 7.93
CA GLU A 240 1.40 21.83 8.35
C GLU A 240 2.55 21.78 9.37
N THR A 241 2.53 20.81 10.26
CA THR A 241 3.58 20.58 11.27
C THR A 241 4.99 20.41 10.68
N ASP A 242 5.10 19.88 9.45
CA ASP A 242 6.37 19.75 8.72
C ASP A 242 6.59 20.89 7.71
N ASN A 243 5.57 21.68 7.40
CA ASN A 243 5.54 22.64 6.30
C ASN A 243 4.85 23.95 6.72
N PRO A 244 5.57 24.87 7.41
CA PRO A 244 4.96 26.08 8.00
C PRO A 244 4.27 27.03 7.01
N SER A 245 4.76 27.15 5.77
CA SER A 245 4.11 27.92 4.70
C SER A 245 3.11 27.06 3.91
N PHE A 246 2.17 26.44 4.61
CA PHE A 246 1.35 25.34 4.08
C PHE A 246 0.49 25.71 2.86
N ASP A 247 -0.08 26.91 2.87
CA ASP A 247 -0.98 27.39 1.82
C ASP A 247 -0.25 27.67 0.49
N GLU A 248 1.05 27.98 0.56
CA GLU A 248 1.90 28.31 -0.58
C GLU A 248 2.50 27.06 -1.25
N LEU A 249 2.40 25.89 -0.61
CA LEU A 249 3.03 24.66 -1.08
C LEU A 249 2.56 24.27 -2.49
N THR A 250 3.52 24.26 -3.42
CA THR A 250 3.33 23.91 -4.82
C THR A 250 4.48 23.04 -5.30
N LEU A 251 4.18 21.92 -5.97
CA LEU A 251 5.18 21.07 -6.62
C LEU A 251 5.50 21.63 -8.01
N SER A 252 6.78 21.68 -8.37
CA SER A 252 7.21 22.11 -9.72
C SER A 252 8.22 21.11 -10.30
N PRO A 253 8.25 20.89 -11.64
CA PRO A 253 9.25 20.08 -12.30
C PRO A 253 10.61 20.81 -12.45
N PRO A 254 11.73 20.07 -12.48
CA PRO A 254 11.84 18.67 -12.08
C PRO A 254 11.86 18.55 -10.55
N ALA A 255 10.78 18.03 -9.96
CA ALA A 255 10.76 17.73 -8.54
C ALA A 255 11.75 16.59 -8.28
N ARG A 256 12.80 16.85 -7.49
CA ARG A 256 13.73 15.82 -7.03
C ARG A 256 13.24 15.33 -5.69
N PHE A 257 12.99 14.03 -5.59
CA PHE A 257 12.58 13.40 -4.35
C PHE A 257 13.78 12.85 -3.61
N LYS A 258 13.93 13.24 -2.35
CA LYS A 258 14.87 12.63 -1.41
C LYS A 258 14.09 11.80 -0.41
N GLU A 259 14.27 10.49 -0.49
CA GLU A 259 13.64 9.52 0.40
C GLU A 259 14.54 9.29 1.63
N THR A 260 13.99 9.31 2.84
CA THR A 260 14.77 9.05 4.06
C THR A 260 13.95 8.22 5.06
N PHE A 261 14.43 7.04 5.43
CA PHE A 261 13.83 6.26 6.51
C PHE A 261 14.19 6.88 7.86
N ASN A 262 13.17 7.22 8.64
CA ASN A 262 13.30 7.79 9.98
C ASN A 262 12.68 6.83 11.01
N PRO A 263 13.50 6.09 11.79
CA PRO A 263 13.00 5.08 12.73
C PRO A 263 12.30 5.68 13.97
N THR A 264 12.49 6.96 14.29
CA THR A 264 11.94 7.59 15.49
C THR A 264 10.71 8.45 15.22
N LEU A 265 10.46 8.82 13.96
CA LEU A 265 9.27 9.55 13.54
C LEU A 265 8.13 8.57 13.25
N LEU A 266 6.95 8.80 13.85
CA LEU A 266 5.70 8.11 13.50
C LEU A 266 5.82 6.57 13.47
N ASN A 267 6.47 6.00 14.48
CA ASN A 267 6.76 4.56 14.61
C ASN A 267 7.61 3.96 13.47
N GLY A 268 8.41 4.77 12.78
CA GLY A 268 9.32 4.31 11.73
C GLY A 268 8.70 4.46 10.35
N VAL A 269 9.01 5.56 9.67
CA VAL A 269 8.48 5.86 8.32
C VAL A 269 9.56 6.34 7.38
N THR A 270 9.40 6.06 6.09
CA THR A 270 10.15 6.79 5.04
C THR A 270 9.46 8.11 4.78
N THR A 271 10.13 9.24 5.01
CA THR A 271 9.69 10.57 4.56
C THR A 271 10.19 10.85 3.16
N ILE A 272 9.50 11.75 2.45
CA ILE A 272 9.93 12.23 1.14
C ILE A 272 10.05 13.75 1.19
N ASP A 273 11.24 14.26 0.93
CA ASP A 273 11.46 15.69 0.73
C ASP A 273 11.46 15.97 -0.78
N ALA A 274 10.51 16.76 -1.27
CA ALA A 274 10.46 17.24 -2.64
C ALA A 274 11.16 18.59 -2.73
N VAL A 275 12.28 18.64 -3.45
CA VAL A 275 13.11 19.84 -3.58
C VAL A 275 12.83 20.53 -4.92
N SER A 276 12.47 21.81 -4.87
CA SER A 276 12.21 22.66 -6.03
C SER A 276 12.84 24.05 -5.81
N GLY A 277 14.05 24.25 -6.31
CA GLY A 277 14.82 25.47 -5.99
C GLY A 277 15.27 25.46 -4.53
N ASP A 278 14.99 26.55 -3.81
CA ASP A 278 15.27 26.68 -2.37
C ASP A 278 14.14 26.13 -1.49
N ASP A 279 12.98 25.82 -2.09
CA ASP A 279 11.83 25.30 -1.37
C ASP A 279 11.92 23.78 -1.22
N THR A 280 11.61 23.30 -0.01
CA THR A 280 11.51 21.88 0.30
C THR A 280 10.15 21.59 0.91
N ILE A 281 9.41 20.68 0.29
CA ILE A 281 8.13 20.20 0.81
C ILE A 281 8.36 18.81 1.40
N ARG A 282 8.07 18.64 2.68
CA ARG A 282 8.16 17.36 3.36
C ARG A 282 6.83 16.64 3.31
N PHE A 283 6.90 15.37 2.92
CA PHE A 283 5.79 14.46 2.90
C PHE A 283 6.01 13.29 3.86
N ILE A 284 4.92 12.87 4.49
CA ILE A 284 4.82 11.65 5.29
C ILE A 284 3.79 10.68 4.68
N PRO A 285 3.82 9.38 5.02
CA PRO A 285 2.78 8.45 4.61
C PRO A 285 1.39 8.93 5.00
N TYR A 286 0.43 8.85 4.08
CA TYR A 286 -0.94 9.30 4.30
C TYR A 286 -1.56 8.64 5.53
N TYR A 287 -1.33 7.35 5.79
CA TYR A 287 -1.91 6.69 6.96
C TYR A 287 -1.44 7.29 8.30
N ALA A 288 -0.28 7.97 8.32
CA ALA A 288 0.37 8.43 9.53
C ALA A 288 -0.02 9.86 9.94
N TRP A 289 -0.77 10.59 9.10
CA TRP A 289 -1.29 11.92 9.43
C TRP A 289 -2.15 11.92 10.69
N ASP A 290 -2.33 13.08 11.32
CA ASP A 290 -3.14 13.27 12.54
C ASP A 290 -2.66 12.42 13.74
N ASN A 291 -1.35 12.18 13.83
CA ASN A 291 -0.69 11.55 14.99
C ASN A 291 0.23 12.53 15.75
N ARG A 292 0.23 13.81 15.34
CA ARG A 292 1.08 14.88 15.89
C ARG A 292 0.21 16.10 16.19
N GLU A 293 0.73 17.30 15.97
CA GLU A 293 -0.01 18.54 16.18
C GLU A 293 -1.17 18.69 15.19
N ALA A 294 -2.28 19.26 15.66
CA ALA A 294 -3.40 19.61 14.83
C ALA A 294 -2.99 20.66 13.78
N GLY A 295 -3.40 20.48 12.53
CA GLY A 295 -3.07 21.41 11.46
C GLY A 295 -3.59 20.93 10.11
N GLN A 296 -3.31 21.71 9.09
CA GLN A 296 -3.72 21.41 7.73
C GLN A 296 -3.02 20.16 7.17
N MET A 297 -3.70 19.47 6.24
CA MET A 297 -3.16 18.32 5.52
C MET A 297 -3.67 18.31 4.07
N LYS A 298 -2.84 17.91 3.10
CA LYS A 298 -3.28 17.65 1.72
C LYS A 298 -2.48 16.54 1.05
N VAL A 299 -3.17 15.67 0.32
CA VAL A 299 -2.59 14.60 -0.53
C VAL A 299 -2.29 15.13 -1.93
N TRP A 300 -3.24 15.88 -2.51
CA TRP A 300 -3.12 16.44 -3.86
C TRP A 300 -2.56 17.86 -3.79
N MET A 301 -1.31 18.00 -4.22
CA MET A 301 -0.58 19.26 -4.23
C MET A 301 -0.85 20.01 -5.52
N ASN A 302 -0.95 21.34 -5.46
CA ASN A 302 -0.87 22.17 -6.67
C ASN A 302 0.42 21.84 -7.42
N TYR A 303 0.35 21.81 -8.74
CA TYR A 303 1.46 21.47 -9.62
C TYR A 303 1.61 22.51 -10.72
N ASN A 304 2.74 23.21 -10.72
CA ASN A 304 3.10 24.13 -11.79
C ASN A 304 3.80 23.32 -12.90
N GLU A 305 3.20 23.21 -14.08
CA GLU A 305 3.80 22.50 -15.22
C GLU A 305 5.00 23.24 -15.83
#